data_AF-A0A6I9MTI2-F1
#
_entry.id   AF-A0A6I9MTI2-F1
#
_cell.length_a   1.000
_cell.length_b   1.000
_cell.length_c   1.000
_cell.angle_alpha   90.00
_cell.angle_beta   90.00
_cell.angle_gamma   90.00
#
_symmetry.space_group_name_H-M   'P 1'
#
loop_
_entity.id
_entity.type
_entity.pdbx_description
1 polymer ?
#
loop_
_entity_poly.entity_id
_entity_poly.type
_entity_poly.pdbx_seq_one_letter_code
_entity_poly.pdbx_strand_id
1 'polypeptide(L)'
;MSQITRENYGMTEVKELVPGGESISVDKNNRKEFVEAYLRYVFSDSVSDEYAAFSSGFLKVCGGEILSLFQPSELMAMVVGNNNYNWEEMEKNAVYKGEYTATHPTVRLFWEVFHEFPLEQKKQFLLFLTGSDRIPIHGMESMRIVIQSTTAEEHYLPVAHTCYNLLDMPRYQTKEILHRRLTRAVEQYEGFSLV
;
A
#
# COMPACT_ATOMS: atom_id res chain seq x y z
N MET A 1 4.62 -18.28 35.33
CA MET A 1 4.17 -19.41 34.49
C MET A 1 4.72 -19.18 33.10
N SER A 2 5.26 -20.23 32.48
CA SER A 2 5.71 -20.25 31.08
C SER A 2 4.52 -20.56 30.15
N GLN A 3 3.49 -19.72 30.28
CA GLN A 3 2.22 -19.82 29.56
C GLN A 3 1.73 -18.43 29.20
N ILE A 4 0.85 -18.35 28.21
CA ILE A 4 0.20 -17.10 27.81
C ILE A 4 -1.31 -17.29 27.73
N THR A 5 -2.02 -16.18 27.82
CA THR A 5 -3.48 -16.11 27.67
C THR A 5 -3.79 -15.34 26.39
N ARG A 6 -4.59 -15.91 25.50
CA ARG A 6 -5.02 -15.30 24.23
C ARG A 6 -6.54 -15.33 24.12
N GLU A 7 -7.10 -14.30 23.51
CA GLU A 7 -8.49 -14.31 23.05
C GLU A 7 -8.56 -14.89 21.62
N ASN A 8 -9.39 -15.91 21.44
CA ASN A 8 -9.55 -16.66 20.20
C ASN A 8 -11.06 -16.84 19.94
N TYR A 9 -11.61 -16.15 18.94
CA TYR A 9 -13.06 -16.09 18.65
C TYR A 9 -13.96 -15.78 19.88
N GLY A 10 -13.50 -14.90 20.77
CA GLY A 10 -14.22 -14.53 22.00
C GLY A 10 -14.08 -15.53 23.15
N MET A 11 -13.26 -16.58 23.00
CA MET A 11 -12.88 -17.50 24.06
C MET A 11 -11.46 -17.21 24.57
N THR A 12 -11.28 -17.24 25.88
CA THR A 12 -9.98 -17.11 26.52
C THR A 12 -9.27 -18.46 26.56
N GLU A 13 -8.20 -18.62 25.79
CA GLU A 13 -7.37 -19.82 25.73
C GLU A 13 -6.07 -19.59 26.51
N VAL A 14 -5.68 -20.57 27.35
CA VAL A 14 -4.38 -20.59 28.02
C VAL A 14 -3.49 -21.59 27.31
N LYS A 15 -2.34 -21.12 26.83
CA LYS A 15 -1.37 -21.92 26.08
C LYS A 15 -0.05 -22.01 26.83
N GLU A 16 0.36 -23.22 27.19
CA GLU A 16 1.73 -23.48 27.64
C GLU A 16 2.72 -23.28 26.49
N LEU A 17 3.81 -22.55 26.74
CA LEU A 17 4.87 -22.31 25.74
C LEU A 17 5.94 -23.42 25.74
N VAL A 18 6.02 -24.18 26.82
CA VAL A 18 6.92 -25.33 27.03
C VAL A 18 6.12 -26.44 27.72
N PRO A 19 6.51 -27.72 27.61
CA PRO A 19 5.79 -28.81 28.29
C PRO A 19 5.77 -28.61 29.81
N GLY A 20 4.57 -28.54 30.42
CA GLY A 20 4.44 -28.18 31.83
C GLY A 20 4.82 -26.72 32.06
N GLY A 21 4.32 -25.82 31.21
CA GLY A 21 4.52 -24.38 31.29
C GLY A 21 3.76 -23.74 32.46
N GLU A 22 2.66 -24.34 32.91
CA GLU A 22 2.15 -24.06 34.25
C GLU A 22 3.06 -24.68 35.32
N SER A 23 3.02 -24.17 36.55
CA SER A 23 4.05 -24.36 37.61
C SER A 23 5.44 -23.78 37.30
N ILE A 24 5.96 -23.82 36.05
CA ILE A 24 7.26 -23.17 35.73
C ILE A 24 7.11 -21.64 35.86
N SER A 25 7.54 -21.11 36.99
CA SER A 25 7.62 -19.65 37.21
C SER A 25 8.73 -19.03 36.38
N VAL A 26 8.47 -17.86 35.79
CA VAL A 26 9.46 -17.15 34.97
C VAL A 26 10.29 -16.27 35.90
N ASP A 27 11.61 -16.42 35.84
CA ASP A 27 12.58 -15.74 36.69
C ASP A 27 13.77 -15.18 35.89
N LYS A 28 14.81 -14.69 36.57
CA LYS A 28 15.99 -14.10 35.89
C LYS A 28 16.82 -15.12 35.10
N ASN A 29 16.70 -16.40 35.42
CA ASN A 29 17.49 -17.51 34.88
C ASN A 29 16.83 -18.13 33.65
N ASN A 30 15.49 -18.23 33.61
CA ASN A 30 14.74 -18.86 32.52
C ASN A 30 13.97 -17.87 31.60
N ARG A 31 14.08 -16.56 31.84
CA ARG A 31 13.41 -15.51 31.02
C ARG A 31 13.79 -15.53 29.53
N LYS A 32 14.99 -16.01 29.17
CA LYS A 32 15.44 -16.00 27.77
C LYS A 32 14.73 -17.11 26.99
N GLU A 33 14.65 -18.27 27.59
CA GLU A 33 13.95 -19.47 27.15
C GLU A 33 12.44 -19.19 27.04
N PHE A 34 11.86 -18.48 28.01
CA PHE A 34 10.48 -18.00 27.92
C PHE A 34 10.25 -17.08 26.71
N VAL A 35 11.13 -16.09 26.49
CA VAL A 35 11.03 -15.18 25.34
C VAL A 35 11.22 -15.92 24.01
N GLU A 36 12.17 -16.85 23.92
CA GLU A 36 12.39 -17.67 22.72
C GLU A 36 11.19 -18.58 22.41
N ALA A 37 10.59 -19.20 23.43
CA ALA A 37 9.39 -20.01 23.28
C ALA A 37 8.17 -19.16 22.90
N TYR A 38 8.02 -17.96 23.47
CA TYR A 38 6.96 -17.02 23.10
C TYR A 38 7.08 -16.55 21.65
N LEU A 39 8.29 -16.16 21.22
CA LEU A 39 8.54 -15.74 19.84
C LEU A 39 8.27 -16.88 18.85
N ARG A 40 8.69 -18.11 19.16
CA ARG A 40 8.38 -19.30 18.34
C ARG A 40 6.88 -19.53 18.23
N TYR A 41 6.16 -19.45 19.34
CA TYR A 41 4.71 -19.59 19.32
C TYR A 41 4.06 -18.51 18.44
N VAL A 42 4.38 -17.24 18.66
CA VAL A 42 3.77 -16.11 17.92
C VAL A 42 4.07 -16.15 16.42
N PHE A 43 5.32 -16.44 16.02
CA PHE A 43 5.74 -16.36 14.62
C PHE A 43 5.75 -17.69 13.85
N SER A 44 5.57 -18.83 14.53
CA SER A 44 5.58 -20.15 13.88
C SER A 44 4.41 -21.03 14.34
N ASP A 45 4.37 -21.42 15.62
CA ASP A 45 3.49 -22.52 16.05
C ASP A 45 2.00 -22.11 15.99
N SER A 46 1.69 -20.84 16.30
CA SER A 46 0.31 -20.32 16.38
C SER A 46 -0.35 -20.00 15.03
N VAL A 47 0.41 -20.12 13.93
CA VAL A 47 -0.01 -19.84 12.55
C VAL A 47 0.46 -20.94 11.59
N SER A 48 0.87 -22.10 12.12
CA SER A 48 1.60 -23.13 11.36
C SER A 48 0.78 -23.69 10.20
N ASP A 49 -0.51 -23.95 10.41
CA ASP A 49 -1.40 -24.52 9.40
C ASP A 49 -1.76 -23.49 8.31
N GLU A 50 -2.08 -22.25 8.71
CA GLU A 50 -2.36 -21.14 7.79
C GLU A 50 -1.13 -20.78 6.96
N TYR A 51 0.05 -20.71 7.60
CA TYR A 51 1.31 -20.43 6.93
C TYR A 51 1.71 -21.56 5.97
N ALA A 52 1.51 -22.83 6.35
CA ALA A 52 1.76 -23.96 5.45
C ALA A 52 0.87 -23.91 4.20
N ALA A 53 -0.42 -23.59 4.37
CA ALA A 53 -1.34 -23.40 3.24
C ALA A 53 -0.95 -22.22 2.35
N PHE A 54 -0.66 -21.05 2.95
CA PHE A 54 -0.20 -19.85 2.24
C PHE A 54 1.10 -20.11 1.46
N SER A 55 2.11 -20.67 2.14
CA SER A 55 3.42 -20.98 1.58
C SER A 55 3.32 -21.99 0.43
N SER A 56 2.50 -23.04 0.59
CA SER A 56 2.21 -23.99 -0.50
C SER A 56 1.55 -23.32 -1.71
N GLY A 57 0.64 -22.36 -1.49
CA GLY A 57 0.03 -21.58 -2.57
C GLY A 57 1.04 -20.68 -3.28
N PHE A 58 1.81 -19.90 -2.51
CA PHE A 58 2.81 -18.97 -3.02
C PHE A 58 3.90 -19.70 -3.83
N LEU A 59 4.47 -20.79 -3.29
CA LEU A 59 5.54 -21.54 -3.93
C LEU A 59 5.12 -22.28 -5.20
N LYS A 60 3.83 -22.51 -5.45
CA LYS A 60 3.34 -23.06 -6.74
C LYS A 60 3.47 -22.08 -7.91
N VAL A 61 3.50 -20.77 -7.63
CA VAL A 61 3.56 -19.70 -8.65
C VAL A 61 4.93 -19.03 -8.64
N CYS A 62 5.46 -18.74 -7.46
CA CYS A 62 6.68 -17.97 -7.24
C CYS A 62 7.89 -18.80 -6.79
N GLY A 63 7.74 -20.13 -6.67
CA GLY A 63 8.81 -21.02 -6.24
C GLY A 63 9.90 -21.24 -7.28
N GLY A 64 11.07 -21.65 -6.82
CA GLY A 64 12.25 -21.92 -7.65
C GLY A 64 13.54 -21.39 -7.01
N GLU A 65 14.67 -21.68 -7.63
CA GLU A 65 16.00 -21.28 -7.12
C GLU A 65 16.13 -19.76 -6.93
N ILE A 66 15.52 -18.97 -7.83
CA ILE A 66 15.54 -17.50 -7.78
C ILE A 66 14.98 -16.96 -6.46
N LEU A 67 13.91 -17.57 -5.91
CA LEU A 67 13.33 -17.11 -4.65
C LEU A 67 14.30 -17.28 -3.47
N SER A 68 15.18 -18.29 -3.52
CA SER A 68 16.19 -18.54 -2.48
C SER A 68 17.36 -17.54 -2.48
N LEU A 69 17.48 -16.72 -3.53
CA LEU A 69 18.52 -15.69 -3.65
C LEU A 69 18.15 -14.38 -2.93
N PHE A 70 16.86 -14.13 -2.68
CA PHE A 70 16.37 -12.90 -2.08
C PHE A 70 16.55 -12.86 -0.57
N GLN A 71 17.00 -11.72 -0.04
CA GLN A 71 16.82 -11.39 1.36
C GLN A 71 15.35 -11.05 1.66
N PRO A 72 14.85 -11.23 2.90
CA PRO A 72 13.45 -10.95 3.25
C PRO A 72 12.98 -9.53 2.89
N SER A 73 13.85 -8.53 3.02
CA SER A 73 13.58 -7.14 2.64
C SER A 73 13.43 -6.93 1.14
N GLU A 74 14.15 -7.70 0.33
CA GLU A 74 14.12 -7.60 -1.13
C GLU A 74 12.88 -8.30 -1.70
N LEU A 75 12.52 -9.45 -1.12
CA LEU A 75 11.24 -10.12 -1.42
C LEU A 75 10.05 -9.23 -1.01
N MET A 76 10.12 -8.56 0.15
CA MET A 76 9.12 -7.57 0.54
C MET A 76 9.04 -6.41 -0.47
N ALA A 77 10.16 -5.86 -0.90
CA ALA A 77 10.21 -4.77 -1.89
C ALA A 77 9.70 -5.20 -3.29
N MET A 78 9.85 -6.47 -3.65
CA MET A 78 9.29 -7.04 -4.88
C MET A 78 7.76 -7.11 -4.81
N VAL A 79 7.20 -7.57 -3.68
CA VAL A 79 5.76 -7.78 -3.51
C VAL A 79 5.00 -6.49 -3.20
N VAL A 80 5.58 -5.61 -2.37
CA VAL A 80 4.93 -4.40 -1.82
C VAL A 80 5.38 -3.13 -2.54
N GLY A 81 6.49 -3.17 -3.28
CA GLY A 81 7.11 -1.97 -3.87
C GLY A 81 8.01 -1.22 -2.89
N ASN A 82 8.38 0.01 -3.25
CA ASN A 82 9.23 0.89 -2.44
C ASN A 82 8.68 2.34 -2.35
N ASN A 83 9.43 3.21 -1.67
CA ASN A 83 9.07 4.61 -1.39
C ASN A 83 10.04 5.64 -2.00
N ASN A 84 10.84 5.24 -2.99
CA ASN A 84 11.87 6.10 -3.60
C ASN A 84 11.23 6.97 -4.70
N TYR A 85 10.32 7.86 -4.29
CA TYR A 85 9.51 8.66 -5.20
C TYR A 85 10.36 9.60 -6.08
N ASN A 86 10.10 9.55 -7.39
CA ASN A 86 10.61 10.51 -8.38
C ASN A 86 9.41 11.04 -9.19
N TRP A 87 8.81 12.11 -8.67
CA TRP A 87 7.59 12.72 -9.23
C TRP A 87 7.80 13.33 -10.63
N GLU A 88 9.02 13.73 -10.99
CA GLU A 88 9.38 14.20 -12.33
C GLU A 88 9.29 13.07 -13.36
N GLU A 89 9.76 11.87 -13.01
CA GLU A 89 9.59 10.69 -13.87
C GLU A 89 8.12 10.26 -13.98
N MET A 90 7.33 10.44 -12.92
CA MET A 90 5.88 10.19 -12.98
C MET A 90 5.17 11.13 -13.96
N GLU A 91 5.52 12.42 -13.99
CA GLU A 91 5.01 13.39 -15.00
C GLU A 91 5.47 13.04 -16.41
N LYS A 92 6.77 12.81 -16.57
CA LYS A 92 7.42 12.50 -17.86
C LYS A 92 6.85 11.24 -18.53
N ASN A 93 6.42 10.24 -17.75
CA ASN A 93 5.84 8.99 -18.24
C ASN A 93 4.30 8.98 -18.25
N ALA A 94 3.65 10.08 -17.89
CA ALA A 94 2.19 10.20 -17.93
C ALA A 94 1.65 10.22 -19.38
N VAL A 95 0.54 9.50 -19.58
CA VAL A 95 -0.15 9.41 -20.88
C VAL A 95 -1.42 10.25 -20.85
N TYR A 96 -1.68 11.01 -21.91
CA TYR A 96 -2.84 11.89 -22.02
C TYR A 96 -3.86 11.32 -23.01
N LYS A 97 -5.15 11.44 -22.70
CA LYS A 97 -6.27 10.93 -23.53
C LYS A 97 -7.39 11.95 -23.71
N GLY A 98 -8.15 11.77 -24.79
CA GLY A 98 -9.24 12.67 -25.18
C GLY A 98 -8.68 13.94 -25.81
N GLU A 99 -9.11 15.10 -25.30
CA GLU A 99 -8.59 16.41 -25.71
C GLU A 99 -7.26 16.77 -25.02
N TYR A 100 -6.84 16.01 -24.00
CA TYR A 100 -5.62 16.32 -23.26
C TYR A 100 -4.35 15.88 -23.96
N THR A 101 -3.35 16.75 -23.82
CA THR A 101 -1.95 16.57 -24.20
C THR A 101 -1.07 17.19 -23.11
N ALA A 102 0.23 16.89 -23.09
CA ALA A 102 1.17 17.48 -22.14
C ALA A 102 1.22 19.04 -22.18
N THR A 103 0.78 19.66 -23.27
CA THR A 103 0.74 21.12 -23.43
C THR A 103 -0.64 21.74 -23.16
N HIS A 104 -1.67 20.93 -22.91
CA HIS A 104 -3.02 21.41 -22.64
C HIS A 104 -3.06 22.25 -21.35
N PRO A 105 -3.75 23.42 -21.32
CA PRO A 105 -3.75 24.31 -20.15
C PRO A 105 -4.11 23.61 -18.83
N THR A 106 -5.20 22.84 -18.78
CA THR A 106 -5.61 22.10 -17.57
C THR A 106 -4.60 21.04 -17.14
N VAL A 107 -3.82 20.46 -18.06
CA VAL A 107 -2.76 19.48 -17.72
C VAL A 107 -1.57 20.17 -17.08
N ARG A 108 -1.17 21.36 -17.57
CA ARG A 108 -0.14 22.17 -16.94
C ARG A 108 -0.56 22.63 -15.55
N LEU A 109 -1.80 23.11 -15.40
CA LEU A 109 -2.37 23.45 -14.10
C LEU A 109 -2.40 22.25 -13.14
N PHE A 110 -2.67 21.04 -13.64
CA PHE A 110 -2.62 19.82 -12.84
C PHE A 110 -1.21 19.58 -12.28
N TRP A 111 -0.17 19.62 -13.12
CA TRP A 111 1.20 19.38 -12.67
C TRP A 111 1.75 20.50 -11.78
N GLU A 112 1.41 21.76 -12.05
CA GLU A 112 1.72 22.87 -11.14
C GLU A 112 1.15 22.64 -9.73
N VAL A 113 -0.15 22.34 -9.63
CA VAL A 113 -0.82 22.06 -8.34
C VAL A 113 -0.23 20.81 -7.69
N PHE A 114 -0.04 19.74 -8.46
CA PHE A 114 0.50 18.49 -7.95
C PHE A 114 1.91 18.68 -7.40
N HIS A 115 2.78 19.43 -8.07
CA HIS A 115 4.14 19.68 -7.59
C HIS A 115 4.19 20.58 -6.37
N GLU A 116 3.24 21.51 -6.22
CA GLU A 116 3.06 22.34 -5.02
C GLU A 116 2.56 21.55 -3.80
N PHE A 117 1.94 20.37 -3.99
CA PHE A 117 1.51 19.54 -2.86
C PHE A 117 2.68 19.07 -1.97
N PRO A 118 2.52 19.08 -0.63
CA PRO A 118 3.46 18.44 0.28
C PRO A 118 3.53 16.92 0.03
N LEU A 119 4.64 16.30 0.44
CA LEU A 119 4.92 14.88 0.19
C LEU A 119 3.76 13.95 0.60
N GLU A 120 3.10 14.20 1.73
CA GLU A 120 1.97 13.39 2.15
C GLU A 120 0.76 13.53 1.22
N GLN A 121 0.44 14.72 0.71
CA GLN A 121 -0.63 14.87 -0.29
C GLN A 121 -0.26 14.23 -1.63
N LYS A 122 1.03 14.22 -2.03
CA LYS A 122 1.50 13.48 -3.21
C LYS A 122 1.32 11.96 -3.06
N LYS A 123 1.61 11.39 -1.88
CA LYS A 123 1.32 9.98 -1.55
C LYS A 123 -0.18 9.68 -1.54
N GLN A 124 -0.98 10.55 -0.92
CA GLN A 124 -2.44 10.40 -0.89
C GLN A 124 -3.02 10.44 -2.31
N PHE A 125 -2.50 11.29 -3.20
CA PHE A 125 -2.87 11.27 -4.62
C PHE A 125 -2.47 9.95 -5.31
N LEU A 126 -1.27 9.43 -5.03
CA LEU A 126 -0.82 8.16 -5.59
C LEU A 126 -1.73 6.99 -5.14
N LEU A 127 -2.11 6.97 -3.87
CA LEU A 127 -3.04 6.01 -3.28
C LEU A 127 -4.46 6.15 -3.88
N PHE A 128 -4.97 7.37 -4.00
CA PHE A 128 -6.23 7.67 -4.70
C PHE A 128 -6.22 7.17 -6.16
N LEU A 129 -5.11 7.38 -6.88
CA LEU A 129 -5.02 7.07 -8.32
C LEU A 129 -4.73 5.59 -8.61
N THR A 130 -3.99 4.89 -7.75
CA THR A 130 -3.44 3.55 -8.05
C THR A 130 -3.84 2.47 -7.04
N GLY A 131 -4.46 2.84 -5.91
CA GLY A 131 -4.77 1.91 -4.82
C GLY A 131 -3.58 1.57 -3.91
N SER A 132 -2.41 2.20 -4.10
CA SER A 132 -1.23 2.04 -3.25
C SER A 132 -0.46 3.34 -3.10
N ASP A 133 0.17 3.58 -1.95
CA ASP A 133 1.18 4.64 -1.79
C ASP A 133 2.57 4.19 -2.28
N ARG A 134 2.72 2.95 -2.74
CA ARG A 134 4.01 2.32 -3.12
C ARG A 134 4.23 2.31 -4.62
N ILE A 135 5.50 2.40 -5.02
CA ILE A 135 5.91 2.37 -6.42
C ILE A 135 6.54 1.01 -6.79
N PRO A 136 6.50 0.59 -8.07
CA PRO A 136 7.18 -0.62 -8.53
C PRO A 136 8.66 -0.65 -8.15
N ILE A 137 9.25 -1.85 -8.09
CA ILE A 137 10.68 -2.02 -7.74
C ILE A 137 11.63 -1.28 -8.69
N HIS A 138 11.24 -1.13 -9.97
CA HIS A 138 11.96 -0.33 -10.99
C HIS A 138 11.69 1.19 -10.88
N GLY A 139 10.98 1.66 -9.86
CA GLY A 139 10.70 3.07 -9.63
C GLY A 139 9.65 3.66 -10.57
N MET A 140 9.45 4.98 -10.45
CA MET A 140 8.42 5.73 -11.19
C MET A 140 8.67 5.82 -12.70
N GLU A 141 9.88 5.55 -13.20
CA GLU A 141 10.14 5.42 -14.66
C GLU A 141 9.35 4.27 -15.30
N SER A 142 9.04 3.23 -14.52
CA SER A 142 8.22 2.09 -14.97
C SER A 142 6.72 2.30 -14.75
N MET A 143 6.34 3.37 -14.03
CA MET A 143 4.95 3.69 -13.74
C MET A 143 4.34 4.47 -14.91
N ARG A 144 3.14 4.07 -15.32
CA ARG A 144 2.34 4.80 -16.31
C ARG A 144 0.99 5.13 -15.71
N ILE A 145 0.74 6.42 -15.54
CA ILE A 145 -0.58 6.96 -15.24
C ILE A 145 -1.22 7.47 -16.52
N VAL A 146 -2.55 7.57 -16.52
CA VAL A 146 -3.31 8.16 -17.63
C VAL A 146 -4.13 9.34 -17.12
N ILE A 147 -4.03 10.50 -17.75
CA ILE A 147 -4.90 11.65 -17.47
C ILE A 147 -5.81 11.87 -18.67
N GLN A 148 -7.12 11.72 -18.46
CA GLN A 148 -8.13 11.72 -19.51
C GLN A 148 -9.10 12.90 -19.33
N SER A 149 -9.37 13.62 -20.41
CA SER A 149 -10.37 14.70 -20.40
C SER A 149 -11.78 14.13 -20.34
N THR A 150 -12.62 14.64 -19.45
CA THR A 150 -14.05 14.31 -19.44
C THR A 150 -14.89 15.42 -20.07
N THR A 151 -16.12 15.07 -20.47
CA THR A 151 -17.16 16.05 -20.88
C THR A 151 -17.88 16.67 -19.68
N ALA A 152 -17.47 16.36 -18.44
CA ALA A 152 -18.09 16.88 -17.24
C ALA A 152 -17.70 18.36 -16.99
N GLU A 153 -18.59 19.08 -16.33
CA GLU A 153 -18.34 20.47 -15.92
C GLU A 153 -17.27 20.58 -14.82
N GLU A 154 -16.61 21.75 -14.74
CA GLU A 154 -15.59 22.05 -13.72
C GLU A 154 -16.09 22.05 -12.26
N HIS A 155 -17.39 21.88 -12.04
CA HIS A 155 -17.96 21.73 -10.71
C HIS A 155 -17.87 20.30 -10.16
N TYR A 156 -17.59 19.30 -11.02
CA TYR A 156 -17.33 17.92 -10.61
C TYR A 156 -15.90 17.71 -10.09
N LEU A 157 -15.70 16.67 -9.29
CA LEU A 157 -14.38 16.21 -8.83
C LEU A 157 -13.72 15.35 -9.93
N PRO A 158 -12.38 15.24 -9.96
CA PRO A 158 -11.72 14.23 -10.77
C PRO A 158 -12.01 12.84 -10.18
N VAL A 159 -12.04 11.81 -11.02
CA VAL A 159 -12.35 10.43 -10.66
C VAL A 159 -11.18 9.52 -11.03
N ALA A 160 -10.75 8.67 -10.09
CA ALA A 160 -9.70 7.69 -10.33
C ALA A 160 -10.29 6.30 -10.61
N HIS A 161 -9.71 5.62 -11.61
CA HIS A 161 -9.95 4.20 -11.90
C HIS A 161 -8.66 3.44 -11.60
N THR A 162 -8.52 3.00 -10.35
CA THR A 162 -7.28 2.43 -9.80
C THR A 162 -6.75 1.24 -10.59
N CYS A 163 -7.63 0.36 -11.07
CA CYS A 163 -7.27 -0.79 -11.93
C CYS A 163 -6.54 -0.41 -13.24
N TYR A 164 -6.60 0.86 -13.65
CA TYR A 164 -6.00 1.38 -14.89
C TYR A 164 -5.03 2.54 -14.66
N ASN A 165 -4.75 2.92 -13.40
CA ASN A 165 -4.03 4.15 -13.03
C ASN A 165 -4.53 5.40 -13.79
N LEU A 166 -5.86 5.49 -14.01
CA LEU A 166 -6.46 6.48 -14.88
C LEU A 166 -7.24 7.53 -14.08
N LEU A 167 -6.90 8.80 -14.31
CA LEU A 167 -7.57 9.97 -13.77
C LEU A 167 -8.47 10.59 -14.84
N ASP A 168 -9.78 10.42 -14.68
CA ASP A 168 -10.79 11.18 -15.41
C ASP A 168 -10.90 12.58 -14.79
N MET A 169 -10.46 13.61 -15.52
CA MET A 169 -10.35 14.98 -15.02
C MET A 169 -11.18 15.95 -15.87
N PRO A 170 -12.17 16.66 -15.28
CA PRO A 170 -12.87 17.78 -15.92
C PRO A 170 -11.93 18.92 -16.35
N ARG A 171 -12.36 19.70 -17.36
CA ARG A 171 -11.59 20.85 -17.88
C ARG A 171 -11.69 22.05 -16.92
N TYR A 172 -10.88 22.05 -15.86
CA TYR A 172 -10.76 23.18 -14.93
C TYR A 172 -10.11 24.39 -15.61
N GLN A 173 -10.70 25.57 -15.43
CA GLN A 173 -10.25 26.82 -16.05
C GLN A 173 -9.15 27.56 -15.28
N THR A 174 -9.07 27.39 -13.95
CA THR A 174 -8.07 28.09 -13.11
C THR A 174 -7.37 27.14 -12.13
N LYS A 175 -6.19 27.55 -11.68
CA LYS A 175 -5.35 26.81 -10.73
C LYS A 175 -6.06 26.56 -9.40
N GLU A 176 -6.78 27.57 -8.90
CA GLU A 176 -7.47 27.55 -7.61
C GLU A 176 -8.66 26.58 -7.64
N ILE A 177 -9.38 26.52 -8.77
CA ILE A 177 -10.44 25.53 -8.98
C ILE A 177 -9.84 24.13 -9.00
N LEU A 178 -8.79 23.90 -9.78
CA LEU A 178 -8.15 22.60 -9.89
C LEU A 178 -7.60 22.14 -8.54
N HIS A 179 -6.83 22.99 -7.83
CA HIS A 179 -6.32 22.70 -6.50
C HIS A 179 -7.44 22.30 -5.53
N ARG A 180 -8.49 23.11 -5.40
CA ARG A 180 -9.60 22.82 -4.49
C ARG A 180 -10.33 21.51 -4.84
N ARG A 181 -10.47 21.18 -6.13
CA ARG A 181 -11.13 19.96 -6.61
C ARG A 181 -10.25 18.72 -6.42
N LEU A 182 -8.96 18.83 -6.75
CA LEU A 182 -7.98 17.75 -6.61
C LEU A 182 -7.73 17.41 -5.14
N THR A 183 -7.44 18.41 -4.30
CA THR A 183 -7.29 18.22 -2.84
C THR A 183 -8.53 17.54 -2.26
N ARG A 184 -9.73 18.01 -2.60
CA ARG A 184 -10.97 17.41 -2.10
C ARG A 184 -11.17 15.95 -2.56
N ALA A 185 -10.81 15.59 -3.79
CA ALA A 185 -10.88 14.20 -4.24
C ALA A 185 -9.87 13.31 -3.49
N VAL A 186 -8.64 13.82 -3.31
CA VAL A 186 -7.55 13.15 -2.59
C VAL A 186 -7.78 13.06 -1.07
N GLU A 187 -8.66 13.89 -0.50
CA GLU A 187 -9.04 13.81 0.93
C GLU A 187 -10.32 13.00 1.19
N GLN A 188 -11.15 12.75 0.17
CA GLN A 188 -12.48 12.12 0.33
C GLN A 188 -12.58 10.69 -0.20
N TYR A 189 -11.50 10.10 -0.72
CA TYR A 189 -11.52 8.74 -1.30
C TYR A 189 -11.62 7.61 -0.26
N GLU A 190 -11.26 7.83 1.01
CA GLU A 190 -11.47 6.84 2.09
C GLU A 190 -12.96 6.67 2.47
N GLY A 191 -13.84 7.52 1.93
CA GLY A 191 -15.27 7.41 2.15
C GLY A 191 -15.94 6.40 1.22
N PHE A 192 -16.40 5.27 1.78
CA PHE A 192 -17.54 4.50 1.25
C PHE A 192 -18.85 5.31 1.36
N SER A 193 -18.86 6.50 0.76
CA SER A 193 -20.03 7.36 0.66
C SER A 193 -20.85 6.88 -0.53
N LEU A 194 -21.82 6.00 -0.26
CA LEU A 194 -22.92 5.75 -1.18
C LEU A 194 -23.58 7.10 -1.51
N VAL A 195 -23.70 7.39 -2.81
CA VAL A 195 -24.50 8.47 -3.37
C VAL A 195 -25.53 7.85 -4.31
#